data_AF-A0A4R5L9N4-F1
#
_entry.id   AF-A0A4R5L9N4-F1
#
_cell.length_a   1.000
_cell.length_b   1.000
_cell.length_c   1.000
_cell.angle_alpha   90.00
_cell.angle_beta   90.00
_cell.angle_gamma   90.00
#
_symmetry.space_group_name_H-M   'P 1'
#
loop_
_entity.id
_entity.type
_entity.pdbx_description
1 polymer ?
#
loop_
_entity_poly.entity_id
_entity_poly.type
_entity_poly.pdbx_seq_one_letter_code
_entity_poly.pdbx_strand_id
1 'polypeptide(L)'
;MTNHAVQEPPTATAIEFRDELLAKGWPDDHGVALLTGKNSGPESTTCAAQARARGALLGVWSVRLQGFTYPDFQFDHLGAIRQEVAELLAILPSDNDDGGWRRAFWLYSPHTLLEGQTPAEVFPDAPARVITIAKVEFRGDPAAPW
;
A
#
# COMPACT_ATOMS: atom_id res chain seq x y z
N MET A 1 -0.70 26.09 35.92
CA MET A 1 -0.36 24.71 35.50
C MET A 1 -0.88 24.52 34.08
N THR A 2 -0.07 24.87 33.09
CA THR A 2 -0.41 24.64 31.67
C THR A 2 0.32 23.39 31.21
N ASN A 3 -0.43 22.32 30.98
CA ASN A 3 0.04 21.13 30.28
C ASN A 3 0.37 21.54 28.84
N HIS A 4 1.66 21.73 28.55
CA HIS A 4 2.12 21.73 27.16
C HIS A 4 2.09 20.28 26.70
N ALA A 5 1.07 19.92 25.93
CA ALA A 5 1.12 18.75 25.08
C ALA A 5 2.30 18.96 24.13
N VAL A 6 3.37 18.19 24.34
CA VAL A 6 4.47 18.06 23.39
C VAL A 6 3.85 17.40 22.17
N GLN A 7 3.47 18.21 21.17
CA GLN A 7 3.17 17.67 19.86
C GLN A 7 4.49 17.17 19.29
N GLU A 8 4.66 15.86 19.23
CA GLU A 8 5.79 15.27 18.53
C GLU A 8 5.82 15.80 17.10
N PRO A 9 7.01 16.11 16.55
CA PRO A 9 7.09 16.65 15.21
C PRO A 9 6.41 15.66 14.24
N PRO A 10 5.55 16.11 13.33
CA PRO A 10 4.76 15.24 12.45
C PRO A 10 5.64 14.28 11.61
N THR A 11 6.91 14.63 11.44
CA THR A 11 7.93 13.81 10.79
C THR A 11 8.36 12.59 11.61
N ALA A 12 8.41 12.67 12.94
CA ALA A 12 8.80 11.56 13.80
C ALA A 12 7.74 10.45 13.76
N THR A 13 6.47 10.80 13.93
CA THR A 13 5.35 9.85 13.86
C THR A 13 5.26 9.18 12.48
N ALA A 14 5.51 9.92 11.39
CA ALA A 14 5.51 9.34 10.05
C ALA A 14 6.69 8.38 9.80
N ILE A 15 7.85 8.64 10.41
CA ILE A 15 9.02 7.74 10.36
C ILE A 15 8.76 6.48 11.18
N GLU A 16 8.21 6.61 12.39
CA GLU A 16 7.87 5.47 13.24
C GLU A 16 6.83 4.57 12.58
N PHE A 17 5.75 5.16 12.05
CA PHE A 17 4.73 4.41 11.34
C PHE A 17 5.29 3.69 10.11
N ARG A 18 6.18 4.35 9.36
CA ARG A 18 6.90 3.71 8.25
C ARG A 18 7.71 2.49 8.72
N ASP A 19 8.44 2.62 9.82
CA ASP A 19 9.26 1.55 10.37
C ASP A 19 8.41 0.39 10.90
N GLU A 20 7.26 0.67 11.53
CA GLU A 20 6.26 -0.33 11.93
C GLU A 20 5.73 -1.11 10.73
N LEU A 21 5.42 -0.43 9.63
CA LEU A 21 4.96 -1.07 8.40
C LEU A 21 6.04 -1.96 7.79
N LEU A 22 7.29 -1.52 7.76
CA LEU A 22 8.41 -2.35 7.30
C LEU A 22 8.68 -3.54 8.23
N ALA A 23 8.43 -3.39 9.55
CA ALA A 23 8.60 -4.46 10.52
C ALA A 23 7.59 -5.60 10.34
N LYS A 24 6.51 -5.42 9.56
CA LYS A 24 5.59 -6.50 9.17
C LYS A 24 6.23 -7.58 8.29
N GLY A 25 7.44 -7.36 7.78
CA GLY A 25 8.16 -8.36 7.00
C GLY A 25 7.61 -8.52 5.57
N TRP A 26 7.18 -7.41 4.96
CA TRP A 26 6.70 -7.39 3.59
C TRP A 26 7.72 -8.01 2.62
N PRO A 27 7.29 -8.86 1.67
CA PRO A 27 8.18 -9.48 0.71
C PRO A 27 8.89 -8.42 -0.15
N ASP A 28 10.12 -8.71 -0.53
CA ASP A 28 10.87 -7.98 -1.55
C ASP A 28 10.63 -8.61 -2.94
N ASP A 29 11.37 -8.15 -3.96
CA ASP A 29 11.25 -8.68 -5.33
C ASP A 29 11.45 -10.21 -5.40
N HIS A 30 12.36 -10.75 -4.58
CA HIS A 30 12.62 -12.18 -4.51
C HIS A 30 11.49 -12.92 -3.79
N GLY A 31 10.99 -12.37 -2.68
CA GLY A 31 9.84 -12.90 -1.96
C GLY A 31 8.59 -13.00 -2.82
N VAL A 32 8.29 -11.97 -3.63
CA VAL A 32 7.15 -12.00 -4.57
C VAL A 32 7.30 -13.09 -5.62
N ALA A 33 8.51 -13.32 -6.12
CA ALA A 33 8.74 -14.38 -7.09
C ALA A 33 8.55 -15.78 -6.51
N LEU A 34 9.01 -16.00 -5.27
CA LEU A 34 8.75 -17.24 -4.53
C LEU A 34 7.25 -17.44 -4.31
N LEU A 35 6.53 -16.40 -3.91
CA LEU A 35 5.08 -16.44 -3.66
C LEU A 35 4.28 -16.74 -4.93
N THR A 36 4.68 -16.18 -6.08
CA THR A 36 3.98 -16.37 -7.36
C THR A 36 4.37 -17.66 -8.09
N GLY A 37 5.20 -18.52 -7.49
CA GLY A 37 5.62 -19.79 -8.09
C GLY A 37 6.43 -19.65 -9.38
N LYS A 38 6.92 -18.44 -9.69
CA LYS A 38 7.81 -18.22 -10.83
C LYS A 38 9.22 -18.60 -10.40
N ASN A 39 9.80 -19.60 -11.07
CA ASN A 39 11.15 -20.09 -10.80
C ASN A 39 12.12 -18.93 -10.54
N SER A 40 12.88 -19.04 -9.44
CA SER A 40 13.94 -18.11 -9.02
C SER A 40 15.04 -18.01 -10.07
N GLY A 41 14.79 -17.25 -11.13
CA GLY A 41 15.75 -16.84 -12.15
C GLY A 41 15.69 -15.32 -12.34
N PRO A 42 16.54 -14.71 -13.18
CA PRO A 42 16.55 -13.26 -13.42
C PRO A 42 15.20 -12.68 -13.91
N GLU A 43 14.29 -13.53 -14.39
CA GLU A 43 12.91 -13.18 -14.75
C GLU A 43 12.00 -12.85 -13.54
N SER A 44 12.42 -13.23 -12.33
CA SER A 44 11.71 -13.02 -11.07
C SER A 44 11.55 -11.54 -10.71
N THR A 45 12.66 -10.79 -10.67
CA THR A 45 12.69 -9.33 -10.47
C THR A 45 11.92 -8.60 -11.57
N THR A 46 11.98 -9.12 -12.80
CA THR A 46 11.21 -8.57 -13.94
C THR A 46 9.70 -8.71 -13.71
N CYS A 47 9.23 -9.76 -13.04
CA CYS A 47 7.80 -9.96 -12.80
C CYS A 47 7.21 -8.91 -11.85
N ALA A 48 7.85 -8.66 -10.70
CA ALA A 48 7.35 -7.69 -9.73
C ALA A 48 7.47 -6.25 -10.25
N ALA A 49 8.60 -5.90 -10.88
CA ALA A 49 8.78 -4.62 -11.55
C ALA A 49 7.76 -4.39 -12.68
N GLN A 50 7.47 -5.43 -13.49
CA GLN A 50 6.46 -5.36 -14.54
C GLN A 50 5.04 -5.22 -13.97
N ALA A 51 4.71 -5.93 -12.89
CA ALA A 51 3.42 -5.79 -12.22
C ALA A 51 3.23 -4.37 -11.66
N ARG A 52 4.29 -3.78 -11.06
CA ARG A 52 4.29 -2.37 -10.64
C ARG A 52 4.10 -1.41 -11.79
N ALA A 53 4.86 -1.58 -12.88
CA ALA A 53 4.77 -0.71 -14.05
C ALA A 53 3.39 -0.75 -14.72
N ARG A 54 2.66 -1.86 -14.60
CA ARG A 54 1.29 -2.02 -15.08
C ARG A 54 0.22 -1.56 -14.08
N GLY A 55 0.61 -1.08 -12.89
CA GLY A 55 -0.33 -0.70 -11.83
C GLY A 55 -1.05 -1.88 -11.17
N ALA A 56 -0.55 -3.12 -11.35
CA ALA A 56 -1.14 -4.33 -10.76
C ALA A 56 -0.52 -4.68 -9.40
N LEU A 57 0.50 -3.93 -8.96
CA LEU A 57 1.21 -4.15 -7.71
C LEU A 57 1.71 -2.81 -7.16
N LEU A 58 1.46 -2.56 -5.88
CA LEU A 58 2.02 -1.47 -5.11
C LEU A 58 3.36 -1.92 -4.56
N GLY A 59 4.41 -1.20 -4.93
CA GLY A 59 5.71 -1.30 -4.27
C GLY A 59 5.96 -0.07 -3.42
N VAL A 60 6.58 -0.29 -2.28
CA VAL A 60 7.00 0.74 -1.36
C VAL A 60 8.53 0.75 -1.27
N TRP A 61 9.14 1.91 -1.52
CA TRP A 61 10.60 2.05 -1.52
C TRP A 61 11.16 2.01 -0.10
N SER A 62 11.97 0.98 0.19
CA SER A 62 12.70 0.85 1.44
C SER A 62 14.14 1.34 1.25
N VAL A 63 14.46 2.48 1.88
CA VAL A 63 15.85 2.99 1.92
C VAL A 63 16.80 1.98 2.58
N ARG A 64 16.34 1.25 3.60
CA ARG A 64 17.15 0.26 4.34
C ARG A 64 17.54 -0.92 3.46
N LEU A 65 16.62 -1.40 2.63
CA LEU A 65 16.86 -2.52 1.71
C LEU A 65 17.36 -2.08 0.34
N GLN A 66 17.44 -0.76 0.10
CA GLN A 66 17.74 -0.15 -1.21
C GLN A 66 16.92 -0.75 -2.36
N GLY A 67 15.64 -1.01 -2.09
CA GLY A 67 14.77 -1.73 -3.02
C GLY A 67 13.28 -1.57 -2.68
N PHE A 68 12.44 -2.14 -3.55
CA PHE A 68 11.00 -2.15 -3.33
C PHE A 68 10.60 -3.33 -2.45
N THR A 69 9.72 -3.03 -1.50
CA THR A 69 9.00 -3.99 -0.66
C THR A 69 7.52 -3.92 -1.00
N TYR A 70 6.80 -5.02 -0.79
CA TYR A 70 5.45 -5.19 -1.31
C TYR A 70 4.47 -5.43 -0.16
N PRO A 71 3.58 -4.47 0.13
CA PRO A 71 2.56 -4.62 1.15
C PRO A 71 1.76 -5.93 1.03
N ASP A 72 1.55 -6.57 2.18
CA ASP A 72 1.01 -7.94 2.30
C ASP A 72 -0.46 -8.09 1.87
N PHE A 73 -1.28 -7.03 2.00
CA PHE A 73 -2.70 -7.05 1.63
C PHE A 73 -2.98 -7.47 0.18
N GLN A 74 -1.96 -7.34 -0.69
CA GLN A 74 -2.04 -7.60 -2.12
C GLN A 74 -1.99 -9.07 -2.48
N PHE A 75 -1.55 -9.92 -1.54
CA PHE A 75 -1.38 -11.34 -1.77
C PHE A 75 -2.51 -12.14 -1.14
N ASP A 76 -2.89 -13.24 -1.77
CA ASP A 76 -3.79 -14.24 -1.18
C ASP A 76 -3.00 -15.28 -0.36
N HIS A 77 -3.71 -16.23 0.25
CA HIS A 77 -3.10 -17.29 1.05
C HIS A 77 -2.21 -18.25 0.24
N LEU A 78 -2.33 -18.22 -1.09
CA LEU A 78 -1.51 -19.01 -2.01
C LEU A 78 -0.30 -18.21 -2.53
N GLY A 79 -0.15 -16.94 -2.14
CA GLY A 79 0.92 -16.06 -2.60
C GLY A 79 0.67 -15.41 -3.96
N ALA A 80 -0.53 -15.56 -4.54
CA ALA A 80 -0.89 -14.89 -5.77
C ALA A 80 -1.32 -13.45 -5.53
N ILE A 81 -1.03 -12.56 -6.48
CA ILE A 81 -1.50 -11.16 -6.44
C ILE A 81 -3.01 -11.14 -6.70
N ARG A 82 -3.76 -10.53 -5.79
CA ARG A 82 -5.21 -10.34 -5.90
C ARG A 82 -5.55 -9.45 -7.09
N GLN A 83 -6.53 -9.83 -7.90
CA GLN A 83 -6.86 -9.13 -9.14
C GLN A 83 -7.42 -7.72 -8.87
N GLU A 84 -8.10 -7.55 -7.75
CA GLU A 84 -8.73 -6.32 -7.28
C GLU A 84 -7.70 -5.24 -6.93
N VAL A 85 -6.42 -5.61 -6.71
CA VAL A 85 -5.34 -4.65 -6.43
C VAL A 85 -5.19 -3.67 -7.58
N ALA A 86 -5.25 -4.15 -8.82
CA ALA A 86 -5.15 -3.28 -9.99
C ALA A 86 -6.29 -2.26 -10.05
N GLU A 87 -7.52 -2.66 -9.69
CA GLU A 87 -8.66 -1.73 -9.63
C GLU A 87 -8.45 -0.68 -8.54
N LEU A 88 -8.02 -1.08 -7.35
CA LEU A 88 -7.76 -0.16 -6.24
C LEU A 88 -6.66 0.85 -6.61
N LEU A 89 -5.54 0.38 -7.16
CA LEU A 89 -4.41 1.24 -7.52
C LEU A 89 -4.72 2.20 -8.68
N ALA A 90 -5.68 1.87 -9.53
CA ALA A 90 -6.17 2.79 -10.56
C ALA A 90 -7.04 3.94 -10.00
N ILE A 91 -7.45 3.85 -8.74
CA ILE A 91 -8.25 4.89 -8.06
C ILE A 91 -7.37 5.74 -7.14
N LEU A 92 -6.43 5.11 -6.45
CA LEU A 92 -5.56 5.82 -5.52
C LEU A 92 -4.61 6.78 -6.26
N PRO A 93 -4.40 8.01 -5.75
CA PRO A 93 -3.53 8.97 -6.38
C PRO A 93 -2.08 8.46 -6.40
N SER A 94 -1.45 8.46 -7.57
CA SER A 94 -0.04 8.14 -7.75
C SER A 94 0.86 9.37 -7.87
N ASP A 95 0.27 10.57 -7.96
CA ASP A 95 1.00 11.82 -8.15
C ASP A 95 1.94 12.10 -6.98
N ASN A 96 3.22 12.31 -7.29
CA ASN A 96 4.28 12.55 -6.32
C ASN A 96 4.42 11.41 -5.28
N ASP A 97 4.07 10.17 -5.67
CA ASP A 97 4.17 8.96 -4.84
C ASP A 97 5.06 7.88 -5.47
N ASP A 98 6.23 8.30 -5.99
CA ASP A 98 7.22 7.42 -6.62
C ASP A 98 7.71 6.31 -5.67
N GLY A 99 7.70 6.60 -4.36
CA GLY A 99 8.06 5.66 -3.30
C GLY A 99 6.91 4.80 -2.78
N GLY A 100 5.67 5.01 -3.22
CA GLY A 100 4.48 4.25 -2.81
C GLY A 100 3.99 4.50 -1.37
N TRP A 101 4.64 5.39 -0.63
CA TRP A 101 4.38 5.63 0.80
C TRP A 101 3.06 6.34 1.06
N ARG A 102 2.62 7.24 0.17
CA ARG A 102 1.33 7.93 0.35
C ARG A 102 0.17 6.95 0.28
N ARG A 103 0.21 6.04 -0.71
CA ARG A 103 -0.78 4.96 -0.85
C ARG A 103 -0.68 3.97 0.30
N ALA A 104 0.52 3.59 0.71
CA ALA A 104 0.71 2.71 1.87
C ALA A 104 0.14 3.32 3.15
N PHE A 105 0.36 4.61 3.41
CA PHE A 105 -0.20 5.25 4.60
C PHE A 105 -1.72 5.27 4.59
N TRP A 106 -2.36 5.59 3.46
CA TRP A 106 -3.81 5.50 3.36
C TRP A 106 -4.32 4.07 3.63
N LEU A 107 -3.63 3.07 3.09
CA LEU A 107 -4.02 1.66 3.22
C LEU A 107 -3.89 1.11 4.65
N TYR A 108 -2.90 1.57 5.41
CA TYR A 108 -2.63 1.04 6.75
C TYR A 108 -3.04 2.02 7.88
N SER A 109 -3.65 3.15 7.55
CA SER A 109 -4.21 4.05 8.57
C SER A 109 -5.62 3.62 8.96
N PRO A 110 -5.97 3.67 10.26
CA PRO A 110 -7.35 3.49 10.73
C PRO A 110 -8.32 4.40 9.98
N HIS A 111 -9.40 3.83 9.46
CA HIS A 111 -10.31 4.55 8.59
C HIS A 111 -11.71 4.64 9.19
N THR A 112 -12.27 5.86 9.27
CA THR A 112 -13.57 6.14 9.90
C THR A 112 -14.74 5.41 9.22
N LEU A 113 -14.73 5.34 7.88
CA LEU A 113 -15.71 4.58 7.06
C LEU A 113 -15.55 3.05 7.17
N LEU A 114 -14.48 2.57 7.81
CA LEU A 114 -14.22 1.16 8.12
C LEU A 114 -14.24 0.90 9.63
N GLU A 115 -14.96 1.72 10.40
CA GLU A 115 -15.14 1.51 11.84
C GLU A 115 -13.80 1.47 12.62
N GLY A 116 -12.78 2.17 12.12
CA GLY A 116 -11.44 2.21 12.70
C GLY A 116 -10.51 1.10 12.23
N GLN A 117 -10.98 0.15 11.41
CA GLN A 117 -10.10 -0.79 10.71
C GLN A 117 -9.32 -0.09 9.59
N THR A 118 -8.20 -0.67 9.20
CA THR A 118 -7.42 -0.19 8.06
C THR A 118 -7.97 -0.76 6.74
N PRO A 119 -7.87 -0.03 5.62
CA PRO A 119 -8.20 -0.59 4.31
C PRO A 119 -7.46 -1.89 4.00
N ALA A 120 -6.19 -2.01 4.39
CA ALA A 120 -5.36 -3.20 4.19
C ALA A 120 -5.87 -4.42 4.98
N GLU A 121 -6.46 -4.23 6.16
CA GLU A 121 -7.08 -5.32 6.93
C GLU A 121 -8.43 -5.77 6.33
N VAL A 122 -9.21 -4.84 5.77
CA VAL A 122 -10.54 -5.15 5.21
C VAL A 122 -10.43 -5.70 3.78
N PHE A 123 -9.41 -5.32 3.03
CA PHE A 123 -9.25 -5.67 1.62
C PHE A 123 -9.24 -7.18 1.33
N PRO A 124 -8.58 -8.04 2.15
CA PRO A 124 -8.58 -9.48 1.94
C PRO A 124 -9.96 -10.14 1.91
N ASP A 125 -10.89 -9.63 2.72
CA ASP A 125 -12.22 -10.20 2.94
C ASP A 125 -13.31 -9.45 2.16
N ALA A 126 -13.16 -8.13 1.99
CA ALA A 126 -14.15 -7.25 1.38
C ALA A 126 -13.50 -6.19 0.46
N PRO A 127 -12.84 -6.59 -0.64
CA PRO A 127 -12.13 -5.66 -1.52
C PRO A 127 -13.06 -4.60 -2.13
N ALA A 128 -14.29 -4.98 -2.46
CA ALA A 128 -15.30 -4.06 -3.00
C ALA A 128 -15.66 -2.91 -2.03
N ARG A 129 -15.64 -3.16 -0.71
CA ARG A 129 -15.90 -2.13 0.31
C ARG A 129 -14.79 -1.08 0.31
N VAL A 130 -13.54 -1.53 0.30
CA VAL A 130 -12.35 -0.65 0.25
C VAL A 130 -12.31 0.15 -1.05
N ILE A 131 -12.56 -0.50 -2.19
CA ILE A 131 -12.62 0.15 -3.51
C ILE A 131 -13.72 1.22 -3.55
N THR A 132 -14.88 0.95 -2.95
CA THR A 132 -15.97 1.93 -2.88
C THR A 132 -15.56 3.17 -2.09
N ILE A 133 -14.90 2.98 -0.95
CA ILE A 133 -14.37 4.08 -0.13
C ILE A 133 -13.32 4.88 -0.90
N ALA A 134 -12.37 4.20 -1.55
CA ALA A 134 -11.37 4.86 -2.39
C ALA A 134 -12.03 5.70 -3.51
N LYS A 135 -13.11 5.21 -4.14
CA LYS A 135 -13.87 5.97 -5.14
C LYS A 135 -14.52 7.21 -4.53
N VAL A 136 -15.11 7.12 -3.35
CA VAL A 136 -15.72 8.26 -2.66
C VAL A 136 -14.68 9.34 -2.34
N GLU A 137 -13.49 8.94 -1.85
CA GLU A 137 -12.47 9.90 -1.43
C GLU A 137 -11.67 10.51 -2.58
N PHE A 138 -11.34 9.70 -3.60
CA PHE A 138 -10.39 10.11 -4.64
C PHE A 138 -11.01 10.35 -6.02
N ARG A 139 -12.26 9.92 -6.25
CA ARG A 139 -13.02 10.26 -7.46
C ARG A 139 -14.10 11.31 -7.22
N GLY A 140 -13.92 12.18 -6.23
CA GLY A 140 -14.85 13.29 -5.93
C GLY A 140 -15.27 14.05 -7.19
N ASP A 141 -16.58 14.32 -7.29
CA ASP A 141 -17.37 14.76 -8.45
C ASP A 141 -16.60 15.56 -9.53
N PRO A 142 -16.55 15.11 -10.81
CA PRO A 142 -16.00 15.92 -11.90
C PRO A 142 -16.71 17.28 -12.08
N ALA A 143 -17.82 17.53 -11.37
CA ALA A 143 -18.59 18.77 -11.42
C ALA A 143 -18.29 19.78 -10.29
N ALA A 144 -17.32 19.57 -9.39
CA ALA A 144 -16.97 20.60 -8.40
C ALA A 144 -16.28 21.80 -9.07
N PRO A 145 -16.92 22.99 -9.14
CA PRO A 145 -16.27 24.20 -9.63
C PRO A 145 -15.33 24.71 -8.54
N TRP A 146 -14.09 24.98 -8.93
CA TRP A 146 -13.11 25.73 -8.16
C TRP A 146 -13.57 27.18 -7.93
#